data_AF-A0A519MUN6-F1
#
_entry.id   AF-A0A519MUN6-F1
#
_cell.length_a   1.000
_cell.length_b   1.000
_cell.length_c   1.000
_cell.angle_alpha   90.00
_cell.angle_beta   90.00
_cell.angle_gamma   90.00
#
_symmetry.space_group_name_H-M   'P 1'
#
loop_
_entity.id
_entity.type
_entity.pdbx_description
1 polymer ?
#
loop_
_entity_poly.entity_id
_entity_poly.type
_entity_poly.pdbx_seq_one_letter_code
_entity_poly.pdbx_strand_id
1 'polypeptide(L)'
;MQGLIIKSTGSWYSVLADNGKRYDCRIIGKFRIKGIKTTNPIAVGDRIKFDLEKDSNQGLINELLPRKNYIIRKSINLSKQAQILAANLDMAILLVTLASPRTSLGFIDRFLVTAEAYDVPAVLVFNKLDLFSKEGLEILQEFKNIY
;
A
#
# COMPACT_ATOMS: atom_id res chain seq x y z
N MET A 1 -17.57 4.85 -15.28
CA MET A 1 -17.00 3.48 -15.11
C MET A 1 -16.40 3.34 -13.71
N GLN A 2 -16.16 2.11 -13.23
CA GLN A 2 -15.46 1.82 -11.98
C GLN A 2 -14.18 1.02 -12.24
N GLY A 3 -13.20 1.19 -11.35
CA GLY A 3 -11.94 0.44 -11.44
C GLY A 3 -11.03 0.61 -10.23
N LEU A 4 -9.97 -0.19 -10.24
CA LEU A 4 -8.91 -0.24 -9.24
C LEU A 4 -7.67 0.51 -9.73
N ILE A 5 -7.09 1.36 -8.89
CA ILE A 5 -5.82 1.99 -9.20
C ILE A 5 -4.68 1.00 -8.96
N ILE A 6 -3.96 0.69 -10.04
CA ILE A 6 -2.84 -0.27 -10.02
C ILE A 6 -1.47 0.41 -10.08
N LYS A 7 -1.43 1.69 -10.50
CA LYS A 7 -0.19 2.47 -10.59
C LYS A 7 -0.47 3.96 -10.43
N SER A 8 0.43 4.67 -9.76
CA SER A 8 0.43 6.14 -9.63
C SER A 8 1.78 6.67 -10.10
N THR A 9 1.79 7.65 -11.01
CA THR A 9 3.02 8.28 -11.53
C THR A 9 2.75 9.75 -11.81
N GLY A 10 3.28 10.62 -10.94
CA GLY A 10 3.02 12.07 -11.02
C GLY A 10 1.53 12.37 -10.89
N SER A 11 0.93 12.96 -11.94
CA SER A 11 -0.51 13.27 -12.00
C SER A 11 -1.34 12.20 -12.72
N TRP A 12 -0.72 11.10 -13.14
CA TRP A 12 -1.34 10.03 -13.90
C TRP A 12 -1.51 8.77 -13.06
N TYR A 13 -2.64 8.09 -13.25
CA TYR A 13 -3.03 6.88 -12.54
C TYR A 13 -3.46 5.83 -13.55
N SER A 14 -2.83 4.66 -13.55
CA SER A 14 -3.33 3.56 -14.37
C SER A 14 -4.41 2.81 -13.59
N VAL A 15 -5.58 2.68 -14.21
CA VAL A 15 -6.79 2.09 -13.63
C VAL A 15 -7.09 0.78 -14.35
N LEU A 16 -7.20 -0.31 -13.60
CA LEU A 16 -7.79 -1.56 -14.06
C LEU A 16 -9.31 -1.47 -13.85
N ALA A 17 -10.05 -1.26 -14.93
CA ALA A 17 -11.50 -1.19 -14.87
C ALA A 17 -12.13 -2.57 -14.60
N ASP A 18 -13.35 -2.59 -14.08
CA ASP A 18 -14.06 -3.84 -13.78
C ASP A 18 -14.32 -4.72 -15.02
N ASN A 19 -14.21 -4.14 -16.24
CA ASN A 19 -14.27 -4.87 -17.50
C ASN A 19 -12.92 -5.49 -17.93
N GLY A 20 -11.89 -5.42 -17.08
CA GLY A 20 -10.55 -5.97 -17.32
C GLY A 20 -9.63 -5.10 -18.18
N LYS A 21 -10.13 -3.99 -18.75
CA LYS A 21 -9.31 -3.07 -19.56
C LYS A 21 -8.55 -2.09 -18.67
N ARG A 22 -7.39 -1.65 -19.16
CA ARG A 22 -6.57 -0.63 -18.51
C ARG A 22 -6.79 0.73 -19.15
N TYR A 23 -6.87 1.75 -18.31
CA TYR A 23 -7.03 3.15 -18.72
C TYR A 23 -6.04 4.01 -17.96
N ASP A 24 -5.48 5.02 -18.63
CA ASP A 24 -4.70 6.04 -17.95
C ASP A 24 -5.61 7.21 -17.58
N CYS A 25 -5.67 7.50 -16.29
CA CYS A 25 -6.59 8.48 -15.75
C CYS A 25 -5.86 9.61 -15.02
N ARG A 26 -6.50 10.78 -14.97
CA ARG A 26 -6.06 11.94 -14.20
C ARG A 26 -7.17 12.45 -13.30
N ILE A 27 -6.80 13.16 -12.25
CA ILE A 27 -7.75 13.73 -11.29
C ILE A 27 -8.35 15.02 -11.85
N ILE A 28 -9.67 15.19 -11.73
CA ILE A 28 -10.32 16.47 -12.03
C ILE A 28 -9.87 17.53 -11.01
N GLY A 29 -9.47 18.72 -11.46
CA GLY A 29 -8.90 19.77 -10.60
C GLY A 29 -9.70 20.11 -9.33
N LYS A 30 -11.03 19.93 -9.32
CA LYS A 30 -11.89 20.11 -8.13
C LYS A 30 -11.59 19.13 -6.98
N PHE A 31 -11.00 17.96 -7.27
CA PHE A 31 -10.64 16.97 -6.25
C PHE A 31 -9.50 17.47 -5.34
N ARG A 32 -8.67 18.41 -5.81
CA ARG A 32 -7.61 19.04 -5.00
C ARG A 32 -8.15 19.99 -3.92
N ILE A 33 -9.43 20.39 -4.00
CA ILE A 33 -10.00 21.50 -3.20
C ILE A 33 -10.77 20.98 -1.96
N LYS A 34 -11.07 19.67 -1.86
CA LYS A 34 -11.88 19.08 -0.79
C LYS A 34 -11.17 18.90 0.58
N GLY A 35 -10.26 19.80 0.96
CA GLY A 35 -9.72 19.86 2.33
C GLY A 35 -8.95 18.62 2.80
N ILE A 36 -8.56 17.73 1.88
CA ILE A 36 -7.80 16.53 2.18
C ILE A 36 -6.38 16.98 2.56
N LYS A 37 -6.01 16.81 3.84
CA LYS A 37 -4.68 17.15 4.39
C LYS A 37 -3.56 16.19 3.94
N THR A 38 -3.75 15.46 2.83
CA THR A 38 -2.75 14.54 2.26
C THR A 38 -2.31 15.07 0.90
N THR A 39 -0.99 15.07 0.68
CA THR A 39 -0.34 15.57 -0.56
C THR A 39 -0.81 14.85 -1.84
N ASN A 40 -1.30 13.62 -1.69
CA ASN A 40 -1.90 12.83 -2.76
C ASN A 40 -3.26 12.32 -2.26
N PRO A 41 -4.39 12.75 -2.85
CA PRO A 41 -5.71 12.30 -2.41
C PRO A 41 -5.99 10.84 -2.79
N ILE A 42 -5.24 10.31 -3.76
CA ILE A 42 -5.45 9.02 -4.38
C ILE A 42 -4.19 8.15 -4.26
N ALA A 43 -4.35 6.91 -3.85
CA ALA A 43 -3.29 5.93 -3.68
C ALA A 43 -3.52 4.66 -4.52
N VAL A 44 -2.48 3.87 -4.68
CA VAL A 44 -2.60 2.53 -5.28
C VAL A 44 -3.49 1.67 -4.38
N GLY A 45 -4.37 0.87 -5.00
CA GLY A 45 -5.38 0.07 -4.32
C GLY A 45 -6.71 0.79 -4.10
N ASP A 46 -6.80 2.10 -4.36
CA ASP A 46 -8.09 2.81 -4.32
C ASP A 46 -9.04 2.30 -5.41
N ARG A 47 -10.32 2.12 -5.04
CA ARG A 47 -11.41 1.95 -6.00
C ARG A 47 -11.99 3.33 -6.32
N ILE A 48 -12.19 3.59 -7.61
CA ILE A 48 -12.61 4.90 -8.08
C ILE A 48 -13.74 4.78 -9.12
N LYS A 49 -14.48 5.87 -9.32
CA LYS A 49 -15.26 6.09 -10.52
C LYS A 49 -14.53 7.07 -11.45
N PHE A 50 -14.62 6.82 -12.74
CA PHE A 50 -14.03 7.64 -13.79
C PHE A 50 -14.86 7.64 -15.06
N ASP A 51 -14.75 8.71 -15.82
CA ASP A 51 -15.38 8.85 -17.15
C ASP A 51 -14.29 8.92 -18.22
N LEU A 52 -14.55 8.36 -19.40
CA LEU A 52 -13.63 8.47 -20.53
C LEU A 52 -13.74 9.84 -21.17
N GLU A 53 -12.60 10.40 -21.57
CA GLU A 53 -12.60 11.57 -22.44
C GLU A 53 -13.04 11.16 -23.86
N LYS A 54 -13.74 12.05 -24.55
CA LYS A 54 -14.15 11.80 -25.94
C LYS A 54 -12.90 11.57 -26.80
N ASP A 55 -12.97 10.52 -27.63
CA ASP A 55 -11.95 10.17 -28.62
C ASP A 55 -10.55 9.84 -28.05
N SER A 56 -10.44 9.45 -26.78
CA SER A 56 -9.17 9.00 -26.20
C SER A 56 -9.31 7.80 -25.26
N ASN A 57 -8.21 7.08 -25.03
CA ASN A 57 -8.11 6.05 -23.98
C ASN A 57 -7.83 6.65 -22.59
N GLN A 58 -7.99 7.97 -22.42
CA GLN A 58 -7.74 8.66 -21.17
C GLN A 58 -9.03 8.83 -20.38
N GLY A 59 -8.92 8.75 -19.06
CA GLY A 59 -10.04 8.88 -18.13
C GLY A 59 -9.88 10.05 -17.16
N LEU A 60 -11.01 10.58 -16.70
CA LEU A 60 -11.09 11.57 -15.64
C LEU A 60 -11.67 10.92 -14.38
N ILE A 61 -10.88 10.87 -13.31
CA ILE A 61 -11.32 10.38 -12.01
C ILE A 61 -12.27 11.42 -11.41
N ASN A 62 -13.51 11.00 -11.16
CA ASN A 62 -14.58 11.86 -10.67
C ASN A 62 -14.94 11.59 -9.20
N GLU A 63 -14.69 10.38 -8.70
CA GLU A 63 -15.06 9.94 -7.35
C GLU A 63 -14.08 8.90 -6.81
N LEU A 64 -13.73 9.02 -5.52
CA LEU A 64 -13.01 8.01 -4.75
C LEU A 64 -14.04 7.25 -3.91
N LEU A 65 -14.07 5.93 -4.05
CA LEU A 65 -14.96 5.08 -3.25
C LEU A 65 -14.39 4.89 -1.83
N PRO A 66 -15.23 4.56 -0.83
CA PRO A 66 -14.77 4.34 0.54
C PRO A 66 -13.67 3.29 0.63
N ARG A 67 -12.65 3.55 1.45
CA ARG A 67 -11.56 2.61 1.73
C ARG A 67 -11.98 1.67 2.85
N LYS A 68 -11.66 0.38 2.73
CA LYS A 68 -11.79 -0.56 3.85
C LYS A 68 -10.64 -0.44 4.86
N ASN A 69 -9.44 -0.09 4.40
CA ASN A 69 -8.24 0.14 5.20
C ASN A 69 -7.20 0.90 4.35
N TYR A 70 -6.12 1.38 4.99
CA TYR A 70 -5.01 2.04 4.29
C TYR A 70 -3.76 2.15 5.16
N ILE A 71 -2.57 2.15 4.55
CA ILE A 71 -1.30 2.39 5.25
C ILE A 71 -0.80 3.80 4.94
N ILE A 72 -0.45 4.57 5.98
CA ILE A 72 0.16 5.90 5.82
C ILE A 72 1.63 5.92 6.24
N ARG A 73 2.36 6.86 5.64
CA ARG A 73 3.70 7.26 6.05
C ARG A 73 3.71 8.74 6.34
N LYS A 74 4.33 9.12 7.45
CA LYS A 74 4.64 10.53 7.73
C LYS A 74 5.73 11.00 6.78
N SER A 75 5.50 12.12 6.09
CA SER A 75 6.55 12.74 5.28
C SER A 75 7.74 13.14 6.15
N ILE A 76 8.95 12.90 5.65
CA ILE A 76 10.20 13.31 6.30
C ILE A 76 10.43 14.83 6.27
N ASN A 77 9.70 15.55 5.41
CA ASN A 77 9.86 17.00 5.23
C ASN A 77 8.96 17.82 6.16
N LEU A 78 9.24 19.12 6.27
CA LEU A 78 8.60 20.10 7.18
C LEU A 78 7.07 20.22 7.08
N SER A 79 6.42 19.64 6.06
CA SER A 79 4.97 19.78 5.88
C SER A 79 4.13 19.01 6.89
N LYS A 80 4.71 18.08 7.67
CA LYS A 80 4.00 17.18 8.62
C LYS A 80 2.81 16.40 7.99
N GLN A 81 2.68 16.40 6.66
CA GLN A 81 1.55 15.76 6.00
C GLN A 81 1.77 14.24 5.95
N ALA A 82 0.72 13.50 6.26
CA ALA A 82 0.67 12.07 6.06
C ALA A 82 0.41 11.79 4.58
N GLN A 83 1.14 10.82 4.02
CA GLN A 83 0.90 10.29 2.69
C GLN A 83 0.36 8.87 2.83
N ILE A 84 -0.74 8.58 2.15
CA ILE A 84 -1.24 7.21 2.02
C ILE A 84 -0.36 6.48 1.00
N LEU A 85 0.25 5.37 1.41
CA LEU A 85 1.10 4.54 0.56
C LEU A 85 0.25 3.61 -0.31
N ALA A 86 -0.73 2.95 0.32
CA ALA A 86 -1.64 2.02 -0.34
C ALA A 86 -2.96 1.93 0.44
N ALA A 87 -4.02 1.51 -0.23
CA ALA A 87 -5.37 1.38 0.30
C ALA A 87 -6.01 0.04 -0.10
N ASN A 88 -7.06 -0.35 0.62
CA ASN A 88 -7.84 -1.57 0.37
C ASN A 88 -6.99 -2.85 0.30
N LEU A 89 -6.02 -2.95 1.19
CA LEU A 89 -5.13 -4.08 1.32
C LEU A 89 -5.86 -5.28 1.92
N ASP A 90 -5.61 -6.46 1.37
CA ASP A 90 -6.08 -7.73 1.95
C ASP A 90 -5.08 -8.27 2.98
N MET A 91 -3.79 -8.02 2.76
CA MET A 91 -2.72 -8.57 3.59
C MET A 91 -1.43 -7.76 3.45
N ALA A 92 -0.69 -7.63 4.55
CA ALA A 92 0.69 -7.17 4.62
C ALA A 92 1.60 -8.37 4.88
N ILE A 93 2.61 -8.59 4.03
CA ILE A 93 3.56 -9.69 4.21
C ILE A 93 4.92 -9.09 4.56
N LEU A 94 5.43 -9.40 5.76
CA LEU A 94 6.78 -9.02 6.15
C LEU A 94 7.74 -10.19 5.91
N LEU A 95 8.70 -9.98 5.00
CA LEU A 95 9.84 -10.88 4.84
C LEU A 95 10.82 -10.66 5.99
N VAL A 96 11.01 -11.68 6.81
CA VAL A 96 11.92 -11.69 7.96
C VAL A 96 13.15 -12.52 7.61
N THR A 97 14.34 -11.97 7.84
CA THR A 97 15.61 -12.69 7.64
C THR A 97 16.40 -12.67 8.95
N LEU A 98 16.90 -13.83 9.39
CA LEU A 98 17.73 -13.89 10.61
C LEU A 98 19.20 -13.51 10.33
N ALA A 99 19.62 -13.58 9.06
CA ALA A 99 20.96 -13.22 8.60
C ALA A 99 20.93 -12.55 7.22
N SER A 100 21.93 -11.70 6.96
CA SER A 100 22.27 -11.15 5.64
C SER A 100 21.15 -10.40 4.88
N PRO A 101 20.61 -9.27 5.38
CA PRO A 101 20.81 -8.68 6.71
C PRO A 101 19.80 -9.23 7.73
N ARG A 102 20.07 -9.04 9.03
CA ARG A 102 19.12 -9.42 10.09
C ARG A 102 17.97 -8.40 10.19
N THR A 103 16.74 -8.89 10.21
CA THR A 103 15.56 -8.11 10.62
C THR A 103 15.52 -8.02 12.14
N SER A 104 15.48 -6.81 12.69
CA SER A 104 15.40 -6.61 14.14
C SER A 104 13.99 -6.86 14.67
N LEU A 105 13.87 -7.36 15.90
CA LEU A 105 12.58 -7.58 16.57
C LEU A 105 11.75 -6.29 16.62
N GLY A 106 12.36 -5.17 17.04
CA GLY A 106 11.66 -3.88 17.08
C GLY A 106 11.20 -3.36 15.71
N PHE A 107 11.75 -3.86 14.60
CA PHE A 107 11.20 -3.60 13.26
C PHE A 107 9.97 -4.46 12.97
N ILE A 108 10.01 -5.75 13.34
CA ILE A 108 8.88 -6.69 13.22
C ILE A 108 7.71 -6.16 14.05
N ASP A 109 7.94 -5.83 15.33
CA ASP A 109 6.92 -5.27 16.22
C ASP A 109 6.27 -4.02 15.63
N ARG A 110 7.10 -3.07 15.19
CA ARG A 110 6.60 -1.82 14.60
C ARG A 110 5.79 -2.07 13.33
N PHE A 111 6.20 -3.03 12.51
CA PHE A 111 5.46 -3.41 11.31
C PHE A 111 4.09 -3.98 11.69
N LEU A 112 4.04 -4.97 12.59
CA LEU A 112 2.81 -5.62 13.04
C LEU A 112 1.85 -4.62 13.70
N VAL A 113 2.36 -3.80 14.63
CA VAL A 113 1.59 -2.73 15.29
C VAL A 113 1.02 -1.75 14.27
N THR A 114 1.80 -1.39 13.24
CA THR A 114 1.32 -0.48 12.19
C THR A 114 0.23 -1.14 11.36
N ALA A 115 0.42 -2.39 10.93
CA ALA A 115 -0.58 -3.12 10.15
C ALA A 115 -1.91 -3.23 10.91
N GLU A 116 -1.85 -3.63 12.18
CA GLU A 116 -3.01 -3.76 13.06
C GLU A 116 -3.71 -2.42 13.30
N ALA A 117 -2.95 -1.35 13.56
CA ALA A 117 -3.52 -0.01 13.77
C ALA A 117 -4.28 0.56 12.56
N TYR A 118 -4.13 -0.05 11.39
CA TYR A 118 -4.82 0.32 10.16
C TYR A 118 -5.71 -0.78 9.61
N ASP A 119 -6.07 -1.79 10.42
CA ASP A 119 -6.95 -2.90 10.03
C ASP A 119 -6.44 -3.67 8.78
N VAL A 120 -5.12 -3.89 8.71
CA VAL A 120 -4.47 -4.67 7.66
C VAL A 120 -3.93 -5.97 8.25
N PRO A 121 -4.51 -7.14 7.92
CA PRO A 121 -3.98 -8.43 8.37
C PRO A 121 -2.52 -8.60 7.96
N ALA A 122 -1.67 -9.07 8.88
CA ALA A 122 -0.24 -9.24 8.64
C ALA A 122 0.22 -10.69 8.75
N VAL A 123 1.19 -11.08 7.92
CA VAL A 123 1.84 -12.39 7.96
C VAL A 123 3.35 -12.21 7.92
N LEU A 124 4.05 -12.94 8.79
CA LEU A 124 5.51 -13.04 8.78
C LEU A 124 5.96 -14.21 7.90
N VAL A 125 6.92 -13.96 7.02
CA VAL A 125 7.53 -15.00 6.17
C VAL A 125 9.03 -15.01 6.44
N PHE A 126 9.48 -16.06 7.09
CA PHE A 126 10.90 -16.28 7.35
C PHE A 126 11.60 -16.77 6.08
N ASN A 127 12.50 -15.94 5.56
CA ASN A 127 13.22 -16.18 4.32
C ASN A 127 14.69 -16.56 4.58
N LYS A 128 15.35 -17.11 3.56
CA LYS A 128 16.77 -17.51 3.55
C LYS A 128 17.12 -18.66 4.50
N LEU A 129 16.19 -19.61 4.66
CA LEU A 129 16.37 -20.79 5.50
C LEU A 129 17.55 -21.65 5.04
N ASP A 130 17.92 -21.58 3.77
CA ASP A 130 19.09 -22.23 3.17
C ASP A 130 20.43 -21.79 3.80
N LEU A 131 20.47 -20.61 4.43
CA LEU A 131 21.67 -20.10 5.09
C LEU A 131 21.82 -20.56 6.55
N PHE A 132 20.84 -21.29 7.09
CA PHE A 132 20.78 -21.53 8.54
C PHE A 132 21.56 -22.79 8.92
N SER A 133 22.44 -22.66 9.91
CA SER A 133 22.98 -23.81 10.64
C SER A 133 21.92 -24.40 11.58
N LYS A 134 22.26 -25.46 12.32
CA LYS A 134 21.37 -26.03 13.34
C LYS A 134 20.99 -24.97 14.38
N GLU A 135 21.94 -24.17 14.85
CA GLU A 135 21.71 -23.08 15.79
C GLU A 135 20.77 -22.01 15.18
N GLY A 136 20.91 -21.71 13.88
CA GLY A 136 20.01 -20.78 13.19
C GLY A 136 18.56 -21.28 13.12
N LEU A 137 18.35 -22.58 13.00
CA LEU A 137 17.02 -23.20 13.04
C LEU A 137 16.40 -23.18 14.44
N GLU A 138 17.21 -23.30 15.50
CA GLU A 138 16.74 -23.15 16.88
C GLU A 138 16.25 -21.73 17.14
N ILE A 139 17.04 -20.72 16.75
CA ILE A 139 16.63 -19.31 16.84
C ILE A 139 15.36 -19.05 16.03
N LEU A 140 15.21 -19.66 14.85
CA LEU A 140 13.98 -19.56 14.07
C LEU A 140 12.76 -20.06 14.85
N GLN A 141 12.89 -21.16 15.60
CA GLN A 141 11.79 -21.67 16.42
C GLN A 141 11.46 -20.72 17.57
N GLU A 142 12.47 -20.10 18.20
CA GLU A 142 12.23 -19.06 19.20
C GLU A 142 11.40 -17.90 18.63
N PHE A 143 11.74 -17.43 17.43
CA PHE A 143 10.98 -16.36 16.77
C PHE A 143 9.54 -16.78 16.46
N LYS A 144 9.32 -18.01 15.97
CA LYS A 144 7.98 -18.55 15.70
C LYS A 144 7.12 -18.77 16.94
N ASN A 145 7.74 -18.92 18.12
CA ASN A 145 7.01 -19.03 19.38
C ASN A 145 6.60 -17.66 19.92
N ILE A 146 7.30 -16.60 19.55
CA ILE A 146 7.01 -15.22 19.97
C ILE A 146 5.87 -14.60 19.15
N TYR A 147 5.85 -14.87 17.84
CA TYR A 147 4.91 -14.28 16.86
C TYR A 147 3.99 -15.33 16.26
#